data_AF-A0A2E1X976-F1
#
_entry.id   AF-A0A2E1X976-F1
#
_cell.length_a   1.000
_cell.length_b   1.000
_cell.length_c   1.000
_cell.angle_alpha   90.00
_cell.angle_beta   90.00
_cell.angle_gamma   90.00
#
_symmetry.space_group_name_H-M   'P 1'
#
loop_
_entity.id
_entity.type
_entity.pdbx_description
1 polymer ?
#
loop_
_entity_poly.entity_id
_entity_poly.type
_entity_poly.pdbx_seq_one_letter_code
_entity_poly.pdbx_strand_id
1 'polypeptide(L)' 'MSAVTTIVATVAAAAGAVALVRFAERRTRPLRQAINEVKKSAAKSNGAVIEYEQDPESGVFRPVRR' A
#
# COMPACT_ATOMS: atom_id res chain seq x y z
N MET A 1 30.11 -15.02 -28.89
CA MET A 1 29.50 -15.27 -27.56
C MET A 1 28.45 -16.36 -27.75
N SER A 2 28.44 -17.39 -26.89
CA SER A 2 27.70 -18.64 -27.14
C SER A 2 26.30 -18.61 -26.52
N ALA A 3 25.35 -19.37 -27.07
CA ALA A 3 23.99 -19.51 -26.53
C ALA A 3 23.98 -19.94 -25.06
N VAL A 4 24.98 -20.73 -24.64
CA VAL A 4 25.17 -21.16 -23.25
C VAL A 4 25.38 -19.97 -22.32
N THR A 5 26.14 -18.95 -22.75
CA THR A 5 26.41 -17.76 -21.95
C THR A 5 25.15 -16.92 -21.75
N THR A 6 24.29 -16.85 -22.76
CA THR A 6 22.99 -16.17 -22.69
C THR A 6 22.03 -16.89 -21.75
N ILE A 7 21.97 -18.22 -21.79
CA ILE A 7 21.10 -19.04 -20.92
C ILE A 7 21.53 -18.90 -19.45
N VAL A 8 22.84 -18.94 -19.17
CA VAL A 8 23.33 -18.79 -17.81
C VAL A 8 23.04 -17.38 -17.28
N ALA A 9 23.20 -16.35 -18.12
CA ALA A 9 22.89 -14.97 -17.74
C ALA A 9 21.40 -14.75 -17.42
N THR A 10 20.49 -15.32 -18.20
CA THR A 10 19.04 -15.19 -17.95
C THR A 10 18.60 -15.91 -16.68
N VAL A 11 19.15 -17.11 -16.42
CA VAL A 11 18.87 -17.85 -15.18
C VAL A 11 19.41 -17.11 -13.96
N ALA A 12 20.63 -16.57 -14.04
CA ALA A 12 21.22 -15.79 -12.95
C ALA A 12 20.44 -14.51 -12.66
N ALA A 13 20.00 -13.79 -13.70
CA ALA A 13 19.16 -12.60 -13.56
C ALA A 13 17.82 -12.92 -12.90
N ALA A 14 17.16 -14.02 -13.30
CA ALA A 14 15.90 -14.47 -12.71
C ALA A 14 16.08 -14.84 -11.22
N ALA A 15 17.14 -15.58 -10.88
CA ALA A 15 17.44 -15.94 -9.50
C ALA A 15 17.73 -14.70 -8.63
N GLY A 16 18.49 -13.73 -9.15
CA GLY A 16 18.75 -12.47 -8.49
C GLY A 16 17.48 -11.65 -8.24
N ALA A 17 16.60 -11.55 -9.24
CA ALA A 17 15.31 -10.86 -9.11
C ALA A 17 14.43 -11.51 -8.02
N VAL A 18 14.33 -12.85 -8.01
CA VAL A 18 13.57 -13.58 -6.98
C VAL A 18 14.16 -13.38 -5.59
N ALA A 19 15.48 -13.37 -5.46
CA ALA A 19 16.16 -13.12 -4.18
C ALA A 19 15.87 -11.71 -3.65
N LEU A 20 15.90 -10.69 -4.51
CA LEU A 20 15.57 -9.31 -4.17
C LEU A 20 14.10 -9.17 -3.74
N VAL A 21 13.17 -9.80 -4.46
CA VAL A 21 11.75 -9.78 -4.10
C VAL A 21 11.52 -10.45 -2.75
N ARG A 22 12.09 -11.64 -2.52
CA ARG A 22 11.96 -12.32 -1.20
C ARG A 22 12.60 -11.53 -0.07
N PHE A 23 13.71 -10.86 -0.32
CA PHE A 23 14.36 -10.00 0.66
C PHE A 23 13.49 -8.78 0.99
N ALA A 24 12.94 -8.13 -0.03
CA ALA A 24 12.01 -7.01 0.12
C ALA A 24 10.74 -7.44 0.86
N GLU A 25 10.15 -8.60 0.55
CA GLU A 25 9.00 -9.16 1.25
C GLU A 25 9.30 -9.44 2.73
N ARG A 26 10.46 -10.03 3.04
CA ARG A 26 10.88 -10.27 4.43
C ARG A 26 11.02 -8.97 5.22
N ARG A 27 11.55 -7.92 4.60
CA ARG A 27 11.75 -6.61 5.24
C ARG A 27 10.47 -5.78 5.33
N THR A 28 9.52 -5.96 4.40
CA THR A 28 8.26 -5.23 4.37
C THR A 28 7.12 -5.89 5.14
N ARG A 29 7.24 -7.18 5.51
CA ARG A 29 6.31 -7.85 6.43
C ARG A 29 6.06 -7.09 7.74
N PRO A 30 7.08 -6.65 8.50
CA PRO A 30 6.84 -5.89 9.74
C PRO A 30 6.20 -4.52 9.45
N LEU A 31 6.57 -3.86 8.35
CA LEU A 31 5.97 -2.58 7.95
C LEU A 31 4.49 -2.73 7.55
N ARG A 32 4.13 -3.80 6.82
CA ARG A 32 2.73 -4.11 6.49
C ARG A 32 1.92 -4.46 7.73
N GLN A 33 2.51 -5.15 8.71
CA GLN A 33 1.86 -5.43 10.00
C GLN A 33 1.60 -4.13 10.76
N ALA A 34 2.59 -3.25 10.88
CA ALA A 34 2.43 -1.93 11.51
C ALA A 34 1.35 -1.08 10.81
N ILE A 35 1.34 -1.02 9.48
CA ILE A 35 0.31 -0.29 8.72
C ILE A 35 -1.09 -0.92 8.94
N ASN A 36 -1.19 -2.25 8.97
CA ASN A 36 -2.46 -2.92 9.23
C ASN A 36 -2.94 -2.71 10.67
N GLU A 37 -2.04 -2.67 11.65
CA GLU A 37 -2.36 -2.32 13.04
C GLU A 37 -2.81 -0.87 13.18
N VAL A 38 -2.15 0.07 12.48
CA VAL A 38 -2.58 1.47 12.41
C VAL A 38 -3.95 1.59 11.73
N LYS A 39 -4.18 0.91 10.60
CA LYS A 39 -5.50 0.90 9.94
C LYS A 39 -6.59 0.27 10.82
N LYS A 40 -6.29 -0.81 11.54
CA LYS A 40 -7.24 -1.46 12.46
C LYS A 40 -7.55 -0.58 13.67
N SER A 41 -6.55 0.15 14.16
CA SER A 41 -6.73 1.16 15.22
C SER A 41 -7.52 2.37 14.71
N ALA A 42 -7.24 2.82 13.48
CA ALA A 42 -7.96 3.91 12.82
C ALA A 42 -9.40 3.53 12.46
N ALA A 43 -9.69 2.26 12.16
CA ALA A 43 -11.05 1.76 11.95
C ALA A 43 -11.84 1.61 13.27
N LYS A 44 -11.14 1.45 14.41
CA LYS A 44 -11.75 1.47 15.75
C LYS A 44 -12.00 2.89 16.25
N SER A 45 -11.14 3.85 15.87
CA SER A 45 -11.52 5.25 16.00
C SER A 45 -12.55 5.54 14.92
N ASN A 46 -13.83 5.48 15.28
CA ASN A 46 -14.86 6.32 14.67
C ASN A 46 -14.44 7.79 14.87
N GLY A 47 -13.35 8.23 14.21
CA GLY A 47 -13.09 9.63 13.99
C GLY A 47 -14.31 10.08 13.22
N ALA A 48 -15.20 10.79 13.91
CA ALA A 48 -16.49 11.21 13.40
C ALA A 48 -16.25 11.77 12.00
N VAL A 49 -16.63 10.99 10.98
CA VAL A 49 -16.58 11.46 9.60
C VAL A 49 -17.72 12.47 9.54
N ILE A 50 -17.37 13.73 9.73
CA ILE A 50 -18.32 14.83 9.59
C ILE A 50 -18.49 14.99 8.09
N GLU A 51 -19.55 14.41 7.56
CA GLU A 51 -19.98 14.64 6.19
C GLU A 51 -20.46 16.11 6.10
N TYR A 52 -19.86 16.89 5.21
CA TYR A 52 -20.29 18.27 4.94
C TYR A 52 -21.00 18.29 3.60
N GLU A 53 -22.22 18.82 3.58
CA GLU A 53 -22.98 19.04 2.36
C GLU A 53 -22.96 20.53 2.01
N GLN A 54 -22.81 20.82 0.71
CA GLN A 54 -22.80 22.18 0.22
C GLN A 54 -24.24 22.65 0.02
N ASP A 55 -24.62 23.73 0.70
CA ASP A 55 -25.92 24.36 0.51
C ASP A 55 -25.98 25.04 -0.87
N PRO A 56 -26.88 24.62 -1.79
CA PRO A 56 -26.92 25.13 -3.16
C PRO A 56 -27.37 26.59 -3.25
N GLU A 57 -28.02 27.14 -2.23
CA GLU A 57 -28.50 28.52 -2.23
C GLU A 57 -27.45 29.49 -1.69
N SER A 58 -26.67 29.07 -0.69
CA SER A 58 -25.68 29.92 -0.01
C SER A 58 -24.22 29.60 -0.36
N GLY A 59 -23.96 28.45 -0.98
CA GLY A 59 -22.60 27.96 -1.30
C GLY A 59 -21.78 27.53 -0.09
N VAL A 60 -22.32 27.63 1.13
CA VAL A 60 -21.64 27.32 2.39
C VAL A 60 -21.75 25.81 2.71
N PHE A 61 -20.63 25.21 3.12
CA PHE A 61 -20.60 23.82 3.58
C PHE A 61 -21.14 23.71 5.02
N ARG A 62 -22.16 22.90 5.22
CA ARG A 62 -22.75 22.62 6.54
C ARG A 62 -22.59 21.14 6.90
N PRO A 63 -22.31 20.81 8.18
CA PRO A 63 -22.21 19.42 8.60
C PRO A 63 -23.59 18.75 8.53
N VAL A 64 -23.66 17.59 7.88
CA VAL A 64 -24.85 16.74 7.81
C VAL A 64 -25.03 16.07 9.17
N ARG A 65 -25.94 16.60 9.99
CA ARG A 65 -26.36 15.92 11.22
C ARG A 65 -27.37 14.82 10.84
N ARG A 66 -26.95 13.56 10.91
CA ARG A 66 -27.90 12.43 11.02
C ARG A 66 -28.49 12.37 12.42
#